data_AF-A0AAW2UIW3-F1
#
_entry.id   AF-A0AAW2UIW3-F1
#
_cell.length_a   1.000
_cell.length_b   1.000
_cell.length_c   1.000
_cell.angle_alpha   90.00
_cell.angle_beta   90.00
_cell.angle_gamma   90.00
#
_symmetry.space_group_name_H-M   'P 1'
#
loop_
_entity.id
_entity.type
_entity.pdbx_description
1 polymer ?
#
loop_
_entity_poly.entity_id
_entity_poly.type
_entity_poly.pdbx_seq_one_letter_code
_entity_poly.pdbx_strand_id
1 'polypeptide(L)'
;MDLIPGLPDDLGLECLVRVPHQYFSSVSSVCRSWKRWIELPEFWRHRKFSGLTRKVIVMAQARVDPTRGLGAEKHAAASPRFIG
;
A
#
# COMPACT_ATOMS: atom_id res chain seq x y z
N MET A 1 -19.60 6.66 -19.03
CA MET A 1 -18.23 6.88 -19.56
C MET A 1 -17.68 5.50 -19.76
N ASP A 2 -17.56 5.10 -21.02
CA ASP A 2 -17.12 3.76 -21.36
C ASP A 2 -15.66 3.59 -20.91
N LEU A 3 -15.39 2.48 -20.24
CA LEU A 3 -14.06 2.18 -19.72
C LEU A 3 -13.04 2.09 -20.86
N ILE A 4 -13.41 1.42 -21.95
CA ILE A 4 -12.65 1.35 -23.19
C ILE A 4 -13.60 1.80 -24.31
N PRO A 5 -13.24 2.80 -25.13
CA PRO A 5 -14.10 3.28 -26.20
C PRO A 5 -14.52 2.14 -27.14
N GLY A 6 -15.83 2.01 -27.39
CA GLY A 6 -16.37 0.97 -28.25
C GLY A 6 -16.47 -0.42 -27.61
N LEU A 7 -16.24 -0.52 -26.29
CA LEU A 7 -16.35 -1.77 -25.55
C LEU A 7 -17.23 -1.60 -24.30
N PRO A 8 -18.11 -2.58 -24.01
CA PRO A 8 -18.81 -2.65 -22.72
C PRO A 8 -17.86 -2.62 -21.52
N ASP A 9 -18.31 -2.01 -20.43
CA ASP A 9 -17.50 -1.81 -19.21
C ASP A 9 -17.03 -3.13 -18.59
N ASP A 10 -17.88 -4.17 -18.61
CA ASP A 10 -17.56 -5.52 -18.13
C ASP A 10 -16.40 -6.15 -18.91
N LEU A 11 -16.42 -6.03 -20.24
CA LEU A 11 -15.30 -6.50 -21.07
C LEU A 11 -14.05 -5.63 -20.90
N GLY A 12 -14.20 -4.33 -20.67
CA GLY A 12 -13.07 -3.47 -20.33
C GLY A 12 -12.42 -3.87 -19.00
N LEU A 13 -13.22 -4.25 -18.00
CA LEU A 13 -12.73 -4.74 -16.71
C LEU A 13 -11.99 -6.06 -16.87
N GLU A 14 -12.51 -6.98 -17.68
CA GLU A 14 -11.83 -8.21 -18.05
C GLU A 14 -10.44 -7.95 -18.66
N CYS A 15 -10.30 -6.93 -19.52
CA CYS A 15 -9.00 -6.51 -20.04
C CYS A 15 -8.07 -6.01 -18.94
N LEU A 16 -8.54 -5.10 -18.07
CA LEU A 16 -7.75 -4.55 -16.97
C LEU A 16 -7.30 -5.62 -15.97
N VAL A 17 -8.16 -6.60 -15.68
CA VAL A 17 -7.89 -7.72 -14.76
C VAL A 17 -6.77 -8.62 -15.27
N ARG A 18 -6.50 -8.67 -16.59
CA ARG A 18 -5.40 -9.45 -17.18
C ARG A 18 -4.06 -8.73 -17.19
N VAL A 19 -4.01 -7.44 -16.89
CA VAL A 19 -2.76 -6.67 -16.90
C VAL A 19 -1.77 -7.22 -15.85
N PRO A 20 -0.47 -7.34 -16.14
CA PRO A 20 0.53 -7.71 -15.14
C PRO A 20 0.64 -6.68 -13.99
N HIS A 21 0.92 -7.14 -12.76
CA HIS A 21 1.00 -6.28 -11.57
C HIS A 21 1.92 -5.06 -11.74
N GLN A 22 3.05 -5.21 -12.43
CA GLN A 22 4.03 -4.15 -12.66
C GLN A 22 3.50 -2.93 -13.41
N TYR A 23 2.42 -3.08 -14.19
CA TYR A 23 1.83 -1.99 -14.97
C TYR A 23 0.63 -1.33 -14.29
N PHE A 24 0.20 -1.79 -13.11
CA PHE A 24 -0.99 -1.22 -12.46
C PHE A 24 -0.84 0.25 -12.09
N SER A 25 0.37 0.67 -11.71
CA SER A 25 0.66 2.08 -11.48
C SER A 25 0.38 2.89 -12.76
N SER A 26 0.87 2.42 -13.92
CA SER A 26 0.62 3.06 -15.22
C SER A 26 -0.86 3.04 -15.60
N VAL A 27 -1.55 1.89 -15.46
CA VAL A 27 -2.98 1.75 -15.75
C VAL A 27 -3.83 2.69 -14.89
N SER A 28 -3.51 2.82 -13.60
CA SER A 28 -4.20 3.75 -12.70
C SER A 28 -3.99 5.22 -13.05
N SER A 29 -2.95 5.54 -13.84
CA SER A 29 -2.63 6.91 -14.26
C SER A 29 -3.31 7.34 -15.57
N VAL A 30 -3.89 6.40 -16.33
CA VAL A 30 -4.51 6.69 -17.64
C VAL A 30 -5.68 7.65 -17.52
N CYS A 31 -6.63 7.36 -16.63
CA CYS A 31 -7.77 8.25 -16.35
C CYS A 31 -8.39 7.98 -14.97
N ARG A 32 -9.22 8.91 -14.50
CA ARG A 32 -9.90 8.79 -13.20
C ARG A 32 -10.86 7.61 -13.13
N SER A 33 -11.48 7.23 -14.25
CA SER A 33 -12.40 6.09 -14.32
C SER A 33 -11.64 4.77 -14.06
N TRP A 34 -10.54 4.54 -14.77
CA TRP A 34 -9.71 3.32 -14.61
C TRP A 34 -9.19 3.19 -13.19
N LYS A 35 -8.70 4.31 -12.62
CA LYS A 35 -8.26 4.37 -11.23
C LYS A 35 -9.37 3.93 -10.27
N ARG A 36 -10.57 4.51 -10.42
CA ARG A 36 -11.72 4.19 -9.57
C ARG A 36 -12.08 2.69 -9.62
N TRP A 37 -12.06 2.10 -10.81
CA TRP A 37 -12.35 0.67 -10.96
C TRP A 37 -11.29 -0.23 -10.32
N ILE A 38 -10.01 0.11 -10.44
CA ILE A 38 -8.92 -0.65 -9.82
C ILE A 38 -8.94 -0.55 -8.30
N GLU A 39 -9.36 0.59 -7.74
CA GLU A 39 -9.45 0.80 -6.30
C GLU A 39 -10.62 0.03 -5.66
N LEU A 40 -11.56 -0.49 -6.44
CA LEU A 40 -12.69 -1.27 -5.94
C LEU A 40 -12.24 -2.67 -5.45
N PRO A 41 -12.72 -3.11 -4.26
CA PRO A 41 -12.45 -4.46 -3.77
C PRO A 41 -12.92 -5.57 -4.72
N GLU A 42 -14.00 -5.34 -5.46
CA GLU A 42 -14.58 -6.25 -6.45
C GLU A 42 -13.55 -6.62 -7.52
N PHE A 43 -12.77 -5.65 -8.00
CA PHE A 43 -11.75 -5.85 -9.01
C PHE A 43 -10.68 -6.85 -8.55
N TRP A 44 -10.17 -6.67 -7.32
CA TRP A 44 -9.14 -7.55 -6.76
C TRP A 44 -9.68 -8.94 -6.41
N ARG A 45 -10.94 -9.03 -5.95
CA ARG A 45 -11.62 -10.31 -5.75
C ARG A 45 -11.76 -11.07 -7.07
N HIS A 46 -12.17 -10.38 -8.13
CA HIS A 46 -12.32 -10.98 -9.45
C HIS A 46 -10.98 -11.45 -10.03
N ARG A 47 -9.92 -10.64 -9.89
CA ARG A 47 -8.57 -11.02 -10.30
C ARG A 47 -8.06 -12.25 -9.54
N LYS A 48 -8.35 -12.33 -8.24
CA LYS A 48 -8.01 -13.49 -7.40
C LYS A 48 -8.72 -14.75 -7.89
N PHE A 49 -10.02 -14.65 -8.19
CA PHE A 49 -10.81 -15.78 -8.71
C PHE A 49 -10.33 -16.23 -10.10
N SER A 50 -9.93 -15.28 -10.94
CA SER A 50 -9.42 -15.53 -12.30
C SER A 50 -8.01 -16.17 -12.33
N GLY A 51 -7.38 -16.42 -11.18
CA GLY A 51 -6.04 -17.01 -11.11
C GLY A 51 -4.89 -16.10 -11.59
N LEU A 52 -5.17 -14.81 -11.81
CA LEU A 52 -4.22 -13.83 -12.35
C LEU A 52 -3.38 -13.12 -11.26
N THR A 53 -3.63 -13.46 -10.00
CA THR A 53 -2.88 -12.97 -8.85
C THR A 53 -1.61 -13.80 -8.65
N ARG A 54 -0.46 -13.15 -8.55
CA ARG A 54 0.82 -13.80 -8.23
C ARG A 54 1.08 -13.72 -6.72
N LYS A 55 1.62 -14.79 -6.15
CA LYS A 55 2.15 -14.76 -4.78
C LYS A 55 3.42 -13.91 -4.76
N VAL A 56 3.54 -13.02 -3.78
CA VAL A 56 4.72 -12.17 -3.59
C VAL A 56 5.27 -12.42 -2.20
N ILE A 57 6.60 -12.53 -2.09
CA ILE A 57 7.31 -12.60 -0.82
C ILE A 57 7.99 -11.25 -0.64
N VAL A 58 7.79 -10.62 0.52
CA VAL A 58 8.38 -9.33 0.85
C VAL A 58 9.20 -9.49 2.12
N MET A 59 10.44 -9.02 2.09
CA MET A 59 11.28 -8.90 3.28
C MET A 59 11.17 -7.48 3.81
N ALA A 60 10.72 -7.34 5.06
CA ALA A 60 10.67 -6.07 5.75
C ALA A 60 11.63 -6.12 6.94
N GLN A 61 12.47 -5.10 7.08
CA GLN A 61 13.40 -4.95 8.21
C GLN A 61 13.23 -3.56 8.82
N ALA A 62 13.05 -3.49 10.13
CA ALA A 62 13.05 -2.23 10.86
C ALA A 62 14.46 -1.64 10.88
N ARG A 63 14.59 -0.35 10.55
CA ARG A 63 15.83 0.40 10.76
C ARG A 63 15.84 0.89 12.21
N VAL A 64 16.74 0.36 13.02
CA VAL A 64 17.00 0.88 14.37
C VAL A 64 18.06 1.98 14.24
N ASP A 65 17.72 3.18 14.70
CA ASP A 65 18.69 4.26 14.83
C ASP A 65 19.61 3.95 16.02
N PRO A 66 20.92 3.72 15.80
CA PRO A 66 21.86 3.36 16.86
C PRO A 66 22.08 4.48 17.88
N THR A 67 21.68 5.72 17.59
CA THR A 67 21.93 6.87 18.46
C THR A 67 20.88 7.08 19.55
N ARG A 68 19.75 6.37 19.50
CA ARG A 68 18.62 6.53 20.45
C ARG A 68 18.91 6.09 21.90
N GLY A 69 20.05 5.45 22.17
CA GLY A 69 20.42 4.96 23.50
C GLY A 69 21.41 5.83 24.30
N LEU A 70 22.02 6.85 23.69
CA LEU A 70 23.14 7.58 24.31
C LEU A 70 22.75 8.87 25.05
N GLY A 71 21.46 9.25 25.06
CA GLY A 71 21.04 10.60 25.50
C GLY A 71 19.96 10.66 26.59
N ALA A 72 19.71 9.59 27.34
CA ALA A 72 18.73 9.61 28.42
C ALA A 72 19.40 9.43 29.79
N GLU A 73 20.32 10.34 30.14
CA GLU A 73 20.66 10.59 31.54
C GLU A 73 19.46 11.29 32.20
N LYS A 74 18.57 10.45 32.73
CA LYS A 74 17.50 10.83 33.65
C LYS A 74 18.18 11.27 34.94
N HIS A 75 18.35 12.58 35.10
CA HIS A 75 18.84 13.21 36.32
C HIS A 75 18.15 12.60 37.54
N ALA A 76 18.95 11.98 38.40
CA ALA A 76 18.52 11.37 39.65
C ALA A 76 17.99 12.45 40.60
N ALA A 77 16.94 12.08 41.32
CA ALA A 77 16.21 12.92 42.27
C ALA A 77 17.13 13.66 43.25
N ALA A 78 17.00 14.99 43.31
CA ALA A 78 17.54 15.79 44.40
C ALA A 78 16.67 15.55 45.65
N SER A 79 17.23 14.87 46.65
CA SER A 79 16.61 14.77 47.98
C SER A 79 16.73 16.14 48.68
N PRO A 80 15.65 16.70 49.26
CA PRO A 80 15.76 17.92 50.04
C PRO A 80 16.43 17.60 51.38
N ARG A 81 17.45 18.40 51.75
CA ARG A 81 18.02 18.40 53.09
C ARG A 81 17.13 19.25 54.00
N PHE A 82 16.56 18.65 55.03
CA PHE A 82 15.98 19.41 56.15
C PHE A 82 17.12 19.94 57.03
N ILE A 83 17.13 21.26 57.25
CA ILE A 83 17.99 21.94 58.22
C ILE A 83 17.24 21.91 59.56
N GLY A 84 17.93 21.50 60.61
CA GLY A 84 17.40 21.36 61.98
C GLY A 84 17.14 22.68 62.68
#